data_AF-A0A7X3RHE5-F1
#
_entry.id   AF-A0A7X3RHE5-F1
#
_cell.length_a   1.000
_cell.length_b   1.000
_cell.length_c   1.000
_cell.angle_alpha   90.00
_cell.angle_beta   90.00
_cell.angle_gamma   90.00
#
_symmetry.space_group_name_H-M   'P 1'
#
loop_
_entity.id
_entity.type
_entity.pdbx_description
1 polymer ?
#
loop_
_entity_poly.entity_id
_entity_poly.type
_entity_poly.pdbx_seq_one_letter_code
_entity_poly.pdbx_strand_id
1 'polypeptide(L)'
;MMDEKDQKQLSDEPYKKAWEELNRRQLSNSETLDKSILSLSTAGLGFSLAFIKNVVPLDKTTVCVCLLYESWVAFVLAIAATLVSFHTSQKGIERQFAHIQHILLEGAEDPELKGRVELPFTITKWLGRISTVFYIAAIILTVLFIILNMKKC
;
A
#
# COMPACT_ATOMS: atom_id res chain seq x y z
N MET A 1 47.38 16.00 -8.17
CA MET A 1 47.12 15.49 -6.80
C MET A 1 45.63 15.67 -6.61
N MET A 2 44.84 14.58 -6.57
CA MET A 2 43.40 14.68 -6.32
C MET A 2 43.21 15.15 -4.88
N ASP A 3 42.36 16.16 -4.67
CA ASP A 3 42.09 16.68 -3.33
C ASP A 3 41.34 15.63 -2.50
N GLU A 4 41.61 15.60 -1.19
CA GLU A 4 40.99 14.67 -0.23
C GLU A 4 39.45 14.71 -0.29
N LYS A 5 38.87 15.85 -0.67
CA LYS A 5 37.43 16.02 -0.90
C LYS A 5 36.91 15.25 -2.12
N ASP A 6 37.67 15.22 -3.22
CA ASP A 6 37.29 14.51 -4.44
C ASP A 6 37.36 13.00 -4.24
N GLN A 7 38.33 12.53 -3.46
CA GLN A 7 38.46 11.12 -3.11
C GLN A 7 37.32 10.63 -2.19
N LYS A 8 36.85 11.51 -1.30
CA LYS A 8 35.70 11.24 -0.43
C LYS A 8 34.39 11.25 -1.21
N GLN A 9 34.19 12.22 -2.10
CA GLN A 9 33.03 12.26 -3.01
C GLN A 9 32.95 11.05 -3.93
N LEU A 10 34.09 10.58 -4.48
CA LEU A 10 34.15 9.39 -5.33
C LEU A 10 33.82 8.09 -4.56
N SER A 11 34.16 8.03 -3.27
CA SER A 11 33.81 6.91 -2.38
C SER A 11 32.31 6.88 -2.04
N ASP A 12 31.69 8.05 -1.92
CA ASP A 12 30.28 8.18 -1.51
C ASP A 12 29.29 8.04 -2.68
N GLU A 13 29.72 8.33 -3.91
CA GLU A 13 28.89 8.23 -5.12
C GLU A 13 28.30 6.82 -5.38
N PRO A 14 29.08 5.72 -5.37
CA PRO A 14 28.53 4.39 -5.56
C PRO A 14 27.58 3.98 -4.42
N TYR A 15 27.86 4.42 -3.19
CA TYR A 15 26.98 4.20 -2.04
C TYR A 15 25.64 4.92 -2.22
N LYS A 16 25.67 6.19 -2.62
CA LYS A 16 24.48 7.01 -2.86
C LYS A 16 23.61 6.41 -3.98
N LYS A 17 24.23 6.02 -5.10
CA LYS A 17 23.53 5.35 -6.21
C LYS A 17 22.89 4.02 -5.77
N ALA A 18 23.60 3.22 -4.97
CA ALA A 18 23.05 1.98 -4.43
C ALA A 18 21.85 2.24 -3.51
N TRP A 19 21.92 3.26 -2.65
CA TRP A 19 20.84 3.65 -1.76
C TRP A 19 19.60 4.16 -2.52
N GLU A 20 19.79 5.04 -3.51
CA GLU A 20 18.72 5.54 -4.36
C GLU A 20 18.02 4.40 -5.12
N GLU A 21 18.80 3.47 -5.67
CA GLU A 21 18.28 2.29 -6.37
C GLU A 21 17.46 1.38 -5.44
N LEU A 22 17.94 1.13 -4.22
CA LEU A 22 17.20 0.36 -3.22
C LEU A 22 15.88 1.05 -2.85
N ASN A 23 15.91 2.36 -2.63
CA ASN A 23 14.72 3.12 -2.25
C ASN A 23 13.68 3.16 -3.38
N ARG A 24 14.15 3.35 -4.63
CA ARG A 24 13.33 3.28 -5.84
C ARG A 24 12.64 1.93 -6.00
N ARG A 25 13.36 0.82 -5.75
CA ARG A 25 12.79 -0.53 -5.79
C ARG A 25 11.74 -0.74 -4.72
N GLN A 26 11.99 -0.30 -3.49
CA GLN A 26 11.01 -0.44 -2.40
C GLN A 26 9.71 0.30 -2.72
N LEU A 27 9.82 1.53 -3.24
CA LEU A 27 8.69 2.35 -3.64
C LEU A 27 7.88 1.67 -4.76
N SER A 28 8.54 1.24 -5.84
CA SER A 28 7.89 0.56 -6.97
C SER A 28 7.18 -0.73 -6.53
N ASN A 29 7.80 -1.48 -5.61
CA ASN A 29 7.20 -2.70 -5.06
C ASN A 29 5.95 -2.39 -4.22
N SER A 30 5.99 -1.32 -3.40
CA SER A 30 4.84 -0.87 -2.62
C SER A 30 3.68 -0.45 -3.51
N GLU A 31 3.94 0.32 -4.56
CA GLU A 31 2.91 0.74 -5.53
C GLU A 31 2.29 -0.45 -6.28
N THR A 32 3.12 -1.45 -6.61
CA THR A 32 2.65 -2.67 -7.28
C THR A 32 1.76 -3.50 -6.37
N LEU A 33 2.12 -3.61 -5.08
CA LEU A 33 1.29 -4.24 -4.05
C LEU A 33 -0.06 -3.54 -3.90
N ASP A 34 -0.07 -2.22 -3.75
CA ASP A 34 -1.31 -1.44 -3.62
C ASP A 34 -2.23 -1.60 -4.83
N LYS A 35 -1.69 -1.57 -6.05
CA LYS A 35 -2.45 -1.84 -7.29
C LYS A 35 -3.03 -3.25 -7.31
N SER A 36 -2.26 -4.23 -6.86
CA SER A 36 -2.70 -5.63 -6.79
C SER A 36 -3.84 -5.80 -5.78
N ILE A 37 -3.72 -5.20 -4.58
CA ILE A 37 -4.77 -5.21 -3.55
C ILE A 37 -6.04 -4.54 -4.08
N LEU A 38 -5.93 -3.37 -4.73
CA LEU A 38 -7.08 -2.66 -5.30
C LEU A 38 -7.81 -3.51 -6.35
N SER A 39 -7.07 -4.08 -7.29
CA SER A 39 -7.61 -4.93 -8.35
C SER A 39 -8.30 -6.16 -7.78
N LEU A 40 -7.61 -6.89 -6.90
CA LEU A 40 -8.14 -8.13 -6.30
C LEU A 40 -9.31 -7.87 -5.35
N SER A 41 -9.30 -6.77 -4.59
CA SER A 41 -10.43 -6.38 -3.74
C SER A 41 -11.68 -6.06 -4.56
N THR A 42 -11.50 -5.32 -5.66
CA THR A 42 -12.60 -4.99 -6.58
C THR A 42 -13.15 -6.24 -7.26
N ALA A 43 -12.27 -7.12 -7.72
CA ALA A 43 -12.65 -8.41 -8.30
C ALA A 43 -13.36 -9.31 -7.28
N GLY A 44 -12.86 -9.37 -6.04
CA GLY A 44 -13.44 -10.14 -4.94
C GLY A 44 -14.84 -9.66 -4.56
N LEU A 45 -15.05 -8.34 -4.46
CA LEU A 45 -16.36 -7.72 -4.26
C LEU A 45 -17.33 -8.07 -5.40
N GLY A 46 -16.89 -7.91 -6.66
CA GLY A 46 -17.71 -8.24 -7.83
C GLY A 46 -18.09 -9.72 -7.88
N PHE A 47 -17.13 -10.60 -7.59
CA PHE A 47 -17.36 -12.04 -7.48
C PHE A 47 -18.35 -12.38 -6.36
N SER A 48 -18.19 -11.78 -5.18
CA SER A 48 -19.10 -11.96 -4.05
C SER A 48 -20.54 -11.55 -4.39
N LEU A 49 -20.72 -10.40 -5.04
CA LEU A 49 -22.04 -9.94 -5.50
C LEU A 49 -22.67 -10.90 -6.52
N ALA A 50 -21.87 -11.38 -7.46
CA ALA A 50 -22.32 -12.36 -8.46
C ALA A 50 -22.69 -13.71 -7.82
N PHE A 51 -21.94 -14.17 -6.81
CA PHE A 51 -22.21 -15.41 -6.10
C PHE A 51 -23.57 -15.36 -5.38
N ILE A 52 -23.86 -14.27 -4.69
CA ILE A 52 -25.15 -14.10 -4.00
C ILE A 52 -26.30 -14.05 -5.01
N LYS A 53 -26.14 -13.31 -6.11
CA LYS A 53 -27.20 -13.18 -7.12
C LYS A 53 -27.56 -14.52 -7.78
N ASN A 54 -26.57 -15.42 -7.96
CA ASN A 54 -26.73 -16.61 -8.79
C ASN A 54 -26.74 -17.95 -8.01
N VAL A 55 -26.19 -18.00 -6.79
CA VAL A 55 -25.96 -19.27 -6.06
C VAL A 55 -26.69 -19.34 -4.73
N VAL A 56 -26.78 -18.22 -3.98
CA VAL A 56 -27.42 -18.21 -2.65
C VAL A 56 -28.52 -17.14 -2.64
N PRO A 57 -29.80 -17.51 -2.84
CA PRO A 57 -30.89 -16.55 -2.61
C PRO A 57 -30.80 -16.02 -1.18
N LEU A 58 -30.80 -14.69 -1.02
CA LEU A 58 -30.82 -13.99 0.28
C LEU A 58 -32.19 -14.10 0.98
N ASP A 59 -32.79 -15.28 0.92
CA ASP A 59 -34.05 -15.58 1.59
C ASP A 59 -33.79 -16.18 2.99
N LYS A 60 -34.83 -16.66 3.66
CA LYS A 60 -34.80 -17.09 5.07
C LYS A 60 -33.81 -18.23 5.37
N THR A 61 -33.18 -18.80 4.36
CA THR A 61 -32.24 -19.93 4.45
C THR A 61 -30.78 -19.50 4.61
N THR A 62 -30.42 -18.25 4.30
CA THR A 62 -29.04 -17.78 4.38
C THR A 62 -28.57 -17.67 5.82
N VAL A 63 -27.46 -18.34 6.13
CA VAL A 63 -26.83 -18.26 7.45
C VAL A 63 -25.73 -17.21 7.42
N CYS A 64 -25.63 -16.44 8.51
CA CYS A 64 -24.50 -15.54 8.75
C CYS A 64 -24.32 -14.44 7.69
N VAL A 65 -25.41 -13.79 7.26
CA VAL A 65 -25.36 -12.61 6.36
C VAL A 65 -24.47 -11.49 6.92
N CYS A 66 -24.36 -11.37 8.25
CA CYS A 66 -23.43 -10.42 8.88
C CYS A 66 -21.98 -10.61 8.43
N LEU A 67 -21.49 -11.86 8.25
CA LEU A 67 -20.10 -12.11 7.81
C LEU A 67 -19.83 -11.55 6.41
N LEU A 68 -20.84 -11.55 5.55
CA LEU A 68 -20.76 -11.00 4.21
C LEU A 68 -20.68 -9.46 4.23
N TYR A 69 -21.53 -8.81 5.03
CA TYR A 69 -21.46 -7.35 5.17
C TYR A 69 -20.11 -6.91 5.75
N GLU A 70 -19.60 -7.63 6.77
CA GLU A 70 -18.27 -7.38 7.33
C GLU A 70 -17.16 -7.56 6.28
N SER A 71 -17.27 -8.56 5.39
CA SER A 71 -16.29 -8.75 4.31
C SER A 71 -16.32 -7.61 3.30
N TRP A 72 -17.51 -7.10 2.96
CA TRP A 72 -17.66 -5.96 2.07
C TRP A 72 -17.08 -4.68 2.66
N VAL A 73 -17.38 -4.41 3.93
CA VAL A 73 -16.79 -3.28 4.65
C VAL A 73 -15.27 -3.41 4.68
N ALA A 74 -14.73 -4.59 4.96
CA ALA A 74 -13.29 -4.84 4.95
C ALA A 74 -12.66 -4.63 3.56
N PHE A 75 -13.30 -5.07 2.46
CA PHE A 75 -12.82 -4.79 1.10
C PHE A 75 -12.83 -3.29 0.79
N VAL A 76 -13.90 -2.58 1.14
CA VAL A 76 -14.01 -1.13 0.92
C VAL A 76 -12.94 -0.37 1.72
N LEU A 77 -12.71 -0.77 2.97
CA LEU A 77 -11.64 -0.19 3.81
C LEU A 77 -10.26 -0.46 3.23
N ALA A 78 -10.00 -1.68 2.72
CA ALA A 78 -8.75 -2.00 2.04
C ALA A 78 -8.54 -1.12 0.80
N ILE A 79 -9.58 -0.95 -0.03
CA ILE A 79 -9.55 -0.09 -1.22
C ILE A 79 -9.31 1.38 -0.85
N ALA A 80 -10.01 1.90 0.17
CA ALA A 80 -9.82 3.27 0.61
C ALA A 80 -8.39 3.50 1.13
N ALA A 81 -7.87 2.56 1.92
CA ALA A 81 -6.51 2.63 2.44
C ALA A 81 -5.45 2.58 1.33
N THR A 82 -5.60 1.74 0.30
CA THR A 82 -4.65 1.71 -0.84
C THR A 82 -4.70 2.99 -1.67
N LEU A 83 -5.89 3.56 -1.90
CA LEU A 83 -6.01 4.84 -2.61
C LEU A 83 -5.32 5.99 -1.87
N VAL A 84 -5.50 6.06 -0.54
CA VAL A 84 -4.82 7.08 0.28
C VAL A 84 -3.31 6.83 0.37
N SER A 85 -2.88 5.56 0.45
CA SER A 85 -1.47 5.15 0.38
C SER A 85 -0.82 5.67 -0.91
N PHE A 86 -1.46 5.40 -2.06
CA PHE A 86 -0.98 5.83 -3.37
C PHE A 86 -0.88 7.36 -3.50
N HIS A 87 -1.91 8.09 -3.06
CA HIS A 87 -1.91 9.55 -3.09
C HIS A 87 -0.82 10.16 -2.21
N THR A 88 -0.60 9.58 -1.03
CA THR A 88 0.41 10.06 -0.08
C THR A 88 1.82 9.70 -0.53
N SER A 89 1.99 8.53 -1.18
CA SER A 89 3.25 8.10 -1.81
C SER A 89 3.70 9.09 -2.88
N GLN A 90 2.81 9.49 -3.79
CA GLN A 90 3.15 10.46 -4.85
C GLN A 90 3.64 11.79 -4.29
N LYS A 91 2.97 12.33 -3.25
CA LYS A 91 3.40 13.56 -2.57
C LYS A 91 4.73 13.39 -1.83
N GLY A 92 5.01 12.19 -1.32
CA GLY A 92 6.27 11.85 -0.67
C GLY A 92 7.45 11.90 -1.64
N ILE A 93 7.28 11.40 -2.86
CA ILE A 93 8.31 11.41 -3.92
C ILE A 93 8.71 12.84 -4.28
N GLU A 94 7.72 13.71 -4.50
CA GLU A 94 7.97 15.11 -4.85
C GLU A 94 8.76 15.85 -3.76
N ARG A 95 8.44 15.58 -2.49
CA ARG A 95 9.16 16.15 -1.34
C ARG A 95 10.56 15.56 -1.16
N GLN A 96 10.73 14.25 -1.38
CA GLN A 96 12.04 13.61 -1.35
C GLN A 96 12.96 14.20 -2.41
N PHE A 97 12.44 14.44 -3.62
CA PHE A 97 13.20 15.04 -4.70
C PHE A 97 13.65 16.47 -4.37
N ALA A 98 12.75 17.29 -3.82
CA ALA A 98 13.09 18.64 -3.36
C ALA A 98 14.17 18.63 -2.25
N HIS A 99 14.10 17.67 -1.32
CA HIS A 99 15.10 17.53 -0.25
C HIS A 99 16.47 17.10 -0.77
N ILE A 100 16.52 16.15 -1.71
CA ILE A 100 17.78 15.73 -2.35
C ILE A 100 18.41 16.88 -3.15
N GLN A 101 17.59 17.65 -3.88
CA GLN A 101 18.08 18.85 -4.59
C GLN A 101 18.68 19.88 -3.63
N HIS A 102 18.03 20.12 -2.48
CA HIS A 102 18.52 21.05 -1.47
C HIS A 102 19.87 20.61 -0.90
N ILE A 103 20.01 19.34 -0.52
CA ILE A 103 21.29 18.80 -0.01
C ILE A 103 22.40 18.91 -1.07
N LEU A 104 22.08 18.68 -2.34
CA LEU A 104 23.05 18.77 -3.44
C LEU A 104 23.52 20.22 -3.70
N LEU A 105 22.65 21.20 -3.53
CA LEU A 105 22.97 22.61 -3.78
C LEU A 105 23.65 23.29 -2.58
N GLU A 106 23.22 22.99 -1.36
CA GLU A 106 23.69 23.66 -0.15
C GLU A 106 24.76 22.87 0.63
N GLY A 107 24.92 21.58 0.33
CA GLY A 107 25.94 20.73 0.96
C GLY A 107 25.66 20.37 2.42
N ALA A 108 24.47 20.69 2.94
CA ALA A 108 24.05 20.39 4.32
C ALA A 108 22.61 19.85 4.36
N GLU A 109 22.33 18.97 5.33
CA GLU A 109 20.96 18.53 5.64
C GLU A 109 20.21 19.63 6.38
N ASP A 110 19.04 20.01 5.88
CA ASP A 110 18.08 20.84 6.62
C ASP A 110 17.16 19.93 7.46
N PRO A 111 17.22 20.02 8.81
CA PRO A 111 16.38 19.24 9.71
C PRO A 111 14.87 19.47 9.52
N GLU A 112 14.46 20.70 9.17
CA GLU A 112 13.05 21.03 8.94
C GLU A 112 12.54 20.35 7.67
N LEU A 113 13.36 20.37 6.61
CA LEU A 113 13.04 19.74 5.34
C LEU A 113 12.99 18.22 5.48
N LYS A 114 13.90 17.63 6.26
CA LYS A 114 13.93 16.20 6.59
C LYS A 114 12.64 15.75 7.29
N GLY A 115 12.18 16.48 8.31
CA GLY A 115 10.93 16.17 9.00
C GLY A 115 9.70 16.20 8.08
N ARG A 116 9.65 17.11 7.10
CA ARG A 116 8.56 17.18 6.10
C ARG A 116 8.54 16.00 5.13
N VAL A 117 9.67 15.32 4.97
CA VAL A 117 9.86 14.15 4.09
C VAL A 117 9.54 12.84 4.82
N GLU A 118 9.85 12.74 6.11
CA GLU A 118 9.62 11.53 6.92
C GLU A 118 8.14 11.28 7.24
N LEU A 119 7.35 12.34 7.36
CA LEU A 119 5.93 12.25 7.72
C LEU A 119 5.09 11.49 6.65
N PRO A 120 5.11 11.86 5.36
CA PRO A 120 4.36 11.13 4.33
C PRO A 120 4.83 9.67 4.20
N PHE A 121 6.14 9.43 4.32
CA PHE A 121 6.71 8.10 4.22
C PHE A 121 6.19 7.16 5.32
N THR A 122 6.14 7.66 6.55
CA THR A 122 5.64 6.89 7.70
C THR A 122 4.15 6.60 7.54
N ILE A 123 3.35 7.58 7.12
CA ILE A 123 1.91 7.42 6.88
C ILE A 123 1.66 6.35 5.82
N THR A 124 2.29 6.45 4.64
CA THR A 124 2.13 5.48 3.55
C THR A 124 2.47 4.06 4.00
N LYS A 125 3.54 3.88 4.78
CA LYS A 125 3.95 2.57 5.31
C LYS A 125 2.90 1.95 6.24
N TRP A 126 2.28 2.76 7.10
CA TRP A 126 1.19 2.30 7.96
C TRP A 126 -0.06 1.96 7.16
N LEU A 127 -0.45 2.81 6.20
CA LEU A 127 -1.62 2.59 5.36
C LEU A 127 -1.50 1.32 4.51
N GLY A 128 -0.34 1.07 3.90
CA GLY A 128 -0.10 -0.16 3.14
C GLY A 128 -0.16 -1.43 4.00
N ARG A 129 0.30 -1.35 5.27
CA ARG A 129 0.15 -2.47 6.21
C ARG A 129 -1.32 -2.70 6.59
N ILE A 130 -2.05 -1.62 6.86
CA ILE A 130 -3.47 -1.67 7.21
C ILE A 130 -4.30 -2.23 6.05
N SER A 131 -4.05 -1.76 4.82
CA SER A 131 -4.77 -2.24 3.62
C SER A 131 -4.57 -3.75 3.40
N THR A 132 -3.33 -4.23 3.58
CA THR A 132 -3.00 -5.65 3.47
C THR A 132 -3.75 -6.50 4.49
N VAL A 133 -3.81 -6.05 5.75
CA VAL A 133 -4.54 -6.76 6.82
C VAL A 133 -6.04 -6.81 6.53
N PHE A 134 -6.65 -5.68 6.14
CA PHE A 134 -8.07 -5.64 5.80
C PHE A 134 -8.41 -6.52 4.60
N TYR A 135 -7.56 -6.53 3.58
CA TYR A 135 -7.75 -7.37 2.41
C TYR A 135 -7.73 -8.88 2.74
N ILE A 136 -6.76 -9.33 3.55
CA ILE A 136 -6.67 -10.72 3.99
C ILE A 136 -7.91 -11.10 4.81
N ALA A 137 -8.33 -10.23 5.73
CA ALA A 137 -9.53 -10.43 6.54
C ALA A 137 -10.79 -10.54 5.65
N ALA A 138 -10.93 -9.67 4.65
CA ALA A 138 -12.06 -9.68 3.72
C ALA A 138 -12.16 -10.99 2.92
N ILE A 139 -11.03 -11.53 2.45
CA ILE A 139 -10.99 -12.83 1.77
C ILE A 139 -11.44 -13.95 2.71
N ILE A 140 -10.88 -14.00 3.93
CA ILE A 140 -11.20 -15.06 4.90
C ILE A 140 -12.70 -15.05 5.21
N LEU A 141 -13.27 -13.86 5.49
CA LEU A 141 -14.69 -13.71 5.77
C LEU A 141 -15.57 -14.16 4.59
N THR A 142 -15.18 -13.78 3.37
CA THR A 142 -15.92 -14.16 2.15
C THR A 142 -15.89 -15.67 1.92
N VAL A 143 -14.72 -16.31 2.07
CA VAL A 143 -14.58 -17.77 1.93
C VAL A 143 -15.37 -18.52 3.01
N LEU A 144 -15.30 -18.07 4.27
CA LEU A 144 -16.08 -18.65 5.36
C LEU A 144 -17.59 -18.55 5.10
N PHE A 145 -18.07 -17.40 4.63
CA PHE A 145 -19.47 -17.22 4.26
C PHE A 145 -19.91 -18.22 3.18
N ILE A 146 -19.10 -18.40 2.12
CA ILE A 146 -19.37 -19.34 1.03
C ILE A 146 -19.46 -20.78 1.57
N ILE A 147 -18.47 -21.22 2.36
CA ILE A 147 -18.42 -22.58 2.91
C ILE A 147 -19.63 -22.87 3.82
N LEU A 148 -19.98 -21.91 4.69
CA LEU A 148 -21.11 -22.08 5.63
C LEU A 148 -22.45 -22.18 4.92
N ASN A 149 -22.65 -21.44 3.82
CA ASN A 149 -23.88 -21.50 3.05
C ASN A 149 -23.92 -22.71 2.11
N MET A 150 -22.78 -23.14 1.57
CA MET A 150 -22.71 -24.40 0.80
C MET A 150 -22.93 -25.64 1.66
N LYS A 151 -22.48 -25.66 2.92
CA LYS A 151 -22.68 -26.80 3.83
C LYS A 151 -24.15 -27.07 4.19
N LYS A 152 -25.06 -26.15 3.87
CA LYS A 152 -26.50 -26.28 4.09
C LYS A 152 -27.28 -26.70 2.83
N CYS A 153 -26.61 -26.96 1.70
CA CYS A 153 -27.20 -27.67 0.57
C CYS A 153 -27.08 -29.18 0.72
#